data_AF-A0A2W4M2Y0-F1
#
_entry.id   AF-A0A2W4M2Y0-F1
#
_cell.length_a   1.000
_cell.length_b   1.000
_cell.length_c   1.000
_cell.angle_alpha   90.00
_cell.angle_beta   90.00
_cell.angle_gamma   90.00
#
_symmetry.space_group_name_H-M   'P 1'
#
loop_
_entity.id
_entity.type
_entity.pdbx_description
1 polymer ?
#
loop_
_entity_poly.entity_id
_entity_poly.type
_entity_poly.pdbx_seq_one_letter_code
_entity_poly.pdbx_strand_id
1 'polypeptide(L)'
;MLTDTQLATLRAALDRIIPPDDFPGAWEAGVGDYILRQLGGDLADQLETYRAGLDGLDYEALAASGRPFAELPAEAQDELLRRIERGEAQSPWPVDAADFFRMLCEHAAEGFYSDPGNGGNRDGVAWRMIGFEVRG
;
A
#
# COMPACT_ATOMS: atom_id res chain seq x y z
N MET A 1 8.34 11.97 7.07
CA MET A 1 8.88 10.63 6.71
C MET A 1 8.22 9.57 7.56
N LEU A 2 8.02 8.38 7.01
CA LEU A 2 7.48 7.22 7.72
C LEU A 2 8.57 6.56 8.59
N THR A 3 8.15 5.87 9.65
CA THR A 3 9.04 5.03 10.48
C THR A 3 9.32 3.69 9.79
N ASP A 4 10.30 2.93 10.29
CA ASP A 4 10.60 1.60 9.76
C ASP A 4 9.41 0.63 9.88
N THR A 5 8.68 0.68 10.99
CA THR A 5 7.45 -0.11 11.18
C THR A 5 6.38 0.29 10.18
N GLN A 6 6.14 1.60 10.00
CA GLN A 6 5.18 2.09 9.01
C GLN A 6 5.56 1.69 7.59
N LEU A 7 6.85 1.74 7.24
CA LEU A 7 7.33 1.28 5.94
C LEU A 7 7.15 -0.23 5.74
N ALA A 8 7.41 -1.04 6.77
CA ALA A 8 7.19 -2.48 6.72
C ALA A 8 5.69 -2.81 6.53
N THR A 9 4.81 -2.13 7.26
CA THR A 9 3.36 -2.26 7.13
C THR A 9 2.88 -1.81 5.76
N LEU A 10 3.37 -0.68 5.25
CA LEU A 10 3.05 -0.17 3.91
C LEU A 10 3.44 -1.19 2.85
N ARG A 11 4.68 -1.71 2.90
CA ARG A 11 5.15 -2.74 1.97
C ARG A 11 4.24 -3.97 1.98
N ALA A 12 3.99 -4.52 3.16
CA ALA A 12 3.17 -5.71 3.30
C ALA A 12 1.75 -5.52 2.74
N ALA A 13 1.14 -4.35 2.99
CA ALA A 13 -0.19 -4.03 2.48
C ALA A 13 -0.19 -3.88 0.95
N LEU A 14 0.79 -3.16 0.39
CA LEU A 14 0.92 -2.98 -1.05
C LEU A 14 1.09 -4.32 -1.80
N ASP A 15 1.90 -5.24 -1.27
CA ASP A 15 2.11 -6.58 -1.83
C ASP A 15 0.91 -7.53 -1.64
N ARG A 16 -0.14 -7.10 -0.94
CA ARG A 16 -1.47 -7.75 -0.92
C ARG A 16 -2.46 -7.10 -1.89
N ILE A 17 -2.35 -5.78 -2.09
CA ILE A 17 -3.20 -5.05 -3.06
C ILE A 17 -2.83 -5.41 -4.50
N ILE A 18 -1.53 -5.42 -4.82
CA ILE A 18 -1.01 -5.90 -6.12
C ILE A 18 0.09 -6.93 -5.81
N PRO A 19 -0.28 -8.20 -5.63
CA PRO A 19 0.68 -9.26 -5.33
C PRO A 19 1.54 -9.57 -6.56
N PRO A 20 2.76 -10.12 -6.37
CA PRO A 20 3.55 -10.64 -7.47
C PRO A 20 2.85 -11.86 -8.10
N ASP A 21 2.90 -11.94 -9.42
CA ASP A 21 2.47 -13.08 -10.23
C ASP A 21 3.57 -13.46 -11.24
N ASP A 22 3.24 -13.59 -12.53
CA ASP A 22 4.25 -13.66 -13.60
C ASP A 22 5.05 -12.35 -13.72
N PHE A 23 4.58 -11.27 -13.08
CA PHE A 23 5.21 -9.95 -12.99
C PHE A 23 5.49 -9.54 -11.53
N PRO A 24 6.42 -8.57 -11.31
CA PRO A 24 6.69 -8.02 -9.99
C PRO A 24 5.44 -7.41 -9.34
N GLY A 25 5.29 -7.62 -8.02
CA GLY A 25 4.22 -7.00 -7.22
C GLY A 25 4.43 -5.51 -6.99
N ALA A 26 3.49 -4.86 -6.28
CA ALA A 26 3.50 -3.42 -6.03
C ALA A 26 4.85 -2.89 -5.56
N TRP A 27 5.44 -3.50 -4.53
CA TRP A 27 6.67 -2.98 -3.96
C TRP A 27 7.84 -3.04 -4.93
N GLU A 28 8.00 -4.17 -5.61
CA GLU A 28 9.07 -4.40 -6.59
C GLU A 28 8.90 -3.52 -7.83
N ALA A 29 7.67 -3.24 -8.23
CA ALA A 29 7.32 -2.31 -9.29
C ALA A 29 7.48 -0.82 -8.90
N GLY A 30 7.97 -0.51 -7.69
CA GLY A 30 8.28 0.86 -7.27
C GLY A 30 7.09 1.66 -6.74
N VAL A 31 5.94 1.03 -6.46
CA VAL A 31 4.76 1.71 -5.91
C VAL A 31 5.06 2.39 -4.57
N GLY A 32 5.88 1.76 -3.73
CA GLY A 32 6.31 2.36 -2.47
C GLY A 32 7.09 3.67 -2.66
N ASP A 33 8.01 3.71 -3.64
CA ASP A 33 8.80 4.91 -3.95
C ASP A 33 7.90 6.03 -4.48
N TYR A 34 6.94 5.69 -5.33
CA TYR A 34 5.92 6.63 -5.80
C TYR A 34 5.17 7.27 -4.64
N ILE A 35 4.59 6.46 -3.73
CA ILE A 35 3.83 6.97 -2.58
C ILE A 35 4.72 7.85 -1.70
N LEU A 36 5.95 7.41 -1.37
CA LEU A 36 6.87 8.19 -0.55
C LEU A 36 7.25 9.53 -1.18
N ARG A 37 7.42 9.56 -2.51
CA ARG A 37 7.67 10.79 -3.25
C ARG A 37 6.46 11.72 -3.21
N GLN A 38 5.25 11.20 -3.41
CA GLN A 38 4.02 11.99 -3.34
C GLN A 38 3.82 12.59 -1.93
N LEU A 39 4.00 11.79 -0.88
CA LEU A 39 3.93 12.24 0.52
C LEU A 39 5.03 13.24 0.91
N GLY A 40 6.13 13.30 0.14
CA GLY A 40 7.17 14.31 0.27
C GLY A 40 6.93 15.57 -0.57
N GLY A 41 5.90 15.59 -1.41
CA GLY A 41 5.61 16.66 -2.38
C GLY A 41 4.13 16.98 -2.40
N ASP A 42 3.44 16.62 -3.49
CA ASP A 42 2.08 17.08 -3.78
C ASP A 42 1.02 16.55 -2.80
N LEU A 43 1.27 15.42 -2.13
CA LEU A 43 0.41 14.82 -1.11
C LEU A 43 0.99 14.97 0.31
N ALA A 44 1.78 16.02 0.57
CA ALA A 44 2.38 16.23 1.90
C ALA A 44 1.35 16.39 3.02
N ASP A 45 0.15 16.90 2.71
CA ASP A 45 -0.99 17.01 3.63
C ASP A 45 -1.58 15.65 4.02
N GLN A 46 -1.39 14.61 3.18
CA GLN A 46 -1.84 13.24 3.45
C GLN A 46 -0.86 12.44 4.34
N LEU A 47 0.32 12.99 4.66
CA LEU A 47 1.35 12.26 5.42
C LEU A 47 0.83 11.81 6.80
N GLU A 48 0.09 12.65 7.51
CA GLU A 48 -0.43 12.28 8.84
C GLU A 48 -1.57 11.26 8.74
N THR A 49 -2.40 11.33 7.70
CA THR A 49 -3.40 10.29 7.40
C THR A 49 -2.73 8.94 7.14
N TYR A 50 -1.63 8.94 6.38
CA TYR A 50 -0.84 7.73 6.12
C TYR A 50 -0.24 7.14 7.39
N ARG A 51 0.36 7.97 8.23
CA ARG A 51 0.91 7.50 9.52
C ARG A 51 -0.19 6.89 10.39
N ALA A 52 -1.31 7.60 10.54
CA ALA A 52 -2.44 7.14 11.35
C ALA A 52 -3.03 5.82 10.83
N GLY A 53 -3.18 5.68 9.52
CA GLY A 53 -3.70 4.45 8.91
C GLY A 53 -2.73 3.27 9.02
N LEU A 54 -1.42 3.50 8.81
CA LEU A 54 -0.41 2.44 8.95
C LEU A 54 -0.25 1.99 10.41
N ASP A 55 -0.26 2.93 11.36
CA ASP A 55 -0.22 2.61 12.78
C ASP A 55 -1.50 1.89 13.23
N GLY A 56 -2.66 2.29 12.70
CA GLY A 56 -3.94 1.63 12.93
C GLY A 56 -3.95 0.18 12.40
N LEU A 57 -3.40 -0.04 11.21
CA LEU A 57 -3.31 -1.37 10.59
C LEU A 57 -2.42 -2.31 11.41
N ASP A 58 -1.26 -1.82 11.83
CA ASP A 58 -0.33 -2.59 12.66
C ASP A 58 -0.94 -2.88 14.05
N TYR A 59 -1.63 -1.90 14.63
CA TYR A 59 -2.33 -2.08 15.90
C TYR A 59 -3.48 -3.09 15.83
N GLU A 60 -4.29 -3.06 14.77
CA GLU A 60 -5.36 -4.05 14.52
C GLU A 60 -4.79 -5.47 14.45
N ALA A 61 -3.66 -5.65 13.76
CA ALA A 61 -2.96 -6.94 13.67
C ALA A 61 -2.43 -7.40 15.03
N LEU A 62 -1.78 -6.51 15.78
CA LEU A 62 -1.28 -6.78 17.13
C LEU A 62 -2.42 -7.14 18.09
N ALA A 63 -3.54 -6.43 18.05
CA ALA A 63 -4.70 -6.69 18.90
C ALA A 63 -5.33 -8.06 18.58
N ALA A 64 -5.44 -8.42 17.29
CA ALA A 64 -6.08 -9.66 16.87
C ALA A 64 -5.20 -10.91 17.07
N SER A 65 -3.87 -10.77 16.98
CA SER A 65 -2.97 -11.93 16.86
C SER A 65 -1.69 -11.86 17.70
N GLY A 66 -1.40 -10.72 18.33
CA GLY A 66 -0.15 -10.47 19.05
C GLY A 66 1.07 -10.26 18.16
N ARG A 67 0.90 -10.11 16.83
CA ARG A 67 1.99 -9.93 15.87
C ARG A 67 1.78 -8.68 15.00
N PRO A 68 2.85 -7.97 14.60
CA PRO A 68 2.77 -6.87 13.65
C PRO A 68 2.15 -7.32 12.31
N PHE A 69 1.47 -6.42 11.62
CA PHE A 69 0.79 -6.73 10.36
C PHE A 69 1.75 -7.31 9.32
N ALA A 70 2.93 -6.70 9.19
CA ALA A 70 3.96 -7.12 8.24
C ALA A 70 4.52 -8.53 8.52
N GLU A 71 4.36 -9.06 9.73
CA GLU A 71 4.82 -10.39 10.11
C GLU A 71 3.75 -11.48 10.00
N LEU A 72 2.49 -11.10 9.74
CA LEU A 72 1.41 -12.06 9.57
C LEU A 72 1.64 -12.94 8.32
N PRO A 73 1.16 -14.20 8.34
CA PRO A 73 1.00 -14.98 7.11
C PRO A 73 0.16 -14.22 6.08
N ALA A 74 0.41 -14.44 4.79
CA ALA A 74 -0.26 -13.73 3.70
C ALA A 74 -1.79 -13.79 3.79
N GLU A 75 -2.31 -14.98 4.10
CA GLU A 75 -3.75 -15.21 4.21
C GLU A 75 -4.38 -14.44 5.39
N ALA A 76 -3.62 -14.24 6.46
CA ALA A 76 -4.06 -13.45 7.62
C ALA A 76 -3.99 -11.94 7.32
N GLN A 77 -3.01 -11.48 6.54
CA GLN A 77 -2.98 -10.10 6.04
C GLN A 77 -4.20 -9.83 5.16
N ASP A 78 -4.48 -10.72 4.20
CA ASP A 78 -5.62 -10.62 3.30
C ASP A 78 -6.95 -10.56 4.06
N GLU A 79 -7.15 -11.45 5.03
CA GLU A 79 -8.38 -11.47 5.81
C GLU A 79 -8.57 -10.19 6.62
N LEU A 80 -7.50 -9.68 7.21
CA LEU A 80 -7.54 -8.43 7.96
C LEU A 80 -7.86 -7.24 7.04
N LEU A 81 -7.24 -7.16 5.87
CA LEU A 81 -7.53 -6.11 4.88
C LEU A 81 -8.98 -6.19 4.36
N ARG A 82 -9.50 -7.39 4.08
CA ARG A 82 -10.91 -7.59 3.68
C ARG A 82 -11.90 -7.15 4.77
N ARG A 83 -11.58 -7.40 6.04
CA ARG A 83 -12.40 -6.91 7.16
C ARG A 83 -12.40 -5.38 7.22
N ILE A 84 -11.24 -4.76 7.06
CA ILE A 84 -11.13 -3.29 7.01
C ILE A 84 -11.93 -2.71 5.84
N GLU A 85 -11.84 -3.31 4.64
CA GLU A 85 -12.60 -2.92 3.45
C GLU A 85 -14.12 -2.93 3.71
N ARG A 86 -14.61 -3.87 4.52
CA ARG A 86 -16.03 -3.98 4.90
C ARG A 86 -16.44 -3.04 6.04
N GLY A 87 -15.51 -2.24 6.58
CA GLY A 87 -15.76 -1.40 7.75
C GLY A 87 -15.84 -2.18 9.06
N GLU A 88 -15.22 -3.36 9.12
CA GLU A 88 -15.28 -4.30 10.27
C GLU A 88 -13.98 -4.29 11.09
N ALA A 89 -13.26 -3.15 11.12
CA ALA A 89 -12.13 -2.93 12.02
C ALA A 89 -12.61 -3.00 13.48
N GLN A 90 -11.87 -3.72 14.33
CA GLN A 90 -12.26 -3.95 15.73
C GLN A 90 -11.58 -2.98 16.69
N SER A 91 -10.44 -2.42 16.30
CA SER A 91 -9.68 -1.45 17.08
C SER A 91 -10.11 -0.03 16.77
N PRO A 92 -9.91 0.92 17.70
CA PRO A 92 -10.06 2.34 17.40
C PRO A 92 -8.92 2.82 16.50
N TRP A 93 -9.26 3.42 15.37
CA TRP A 93 -8.30 4.06 14.47
C TRP A 93 -8.43 5.59 14.57
N PRO A 94 -7.32 6.36 14.45
CA PRO A 94 -7.40 7.81 14.43
C PRO A 94 -8.06 8.38 13.14
N VAL A 95 -8.16 7.55 12.11
CA VAL A 95 -8.79 7.82 10.81
C VAL A 95 -9.81 6.71 10.52
N ASP A 96 -10.73 6.93 9.59
CA ASP A 96 -11.61 5.84 9.15
C ASP A 96 -10.79 4.77 8.41
N ALA A 97 -10.88 3.52 8.90
CA ALA A 97 -10.03 2.44 8.43
C ALA A 97 -10.37 2.04 6.98
N ALA A 98 -11.66 2.03 6.62
CA ALA A 98 -12.11 1.65 5.29
C ALA A 98 -11.73 2.72 4.25
N ASP A 99 -11.91 4.01 4.60
CA ASP A 99 -11.47 5.12 3.76
C ASP A 99 -9.95 5.16 3.57
N PHE A 100 -9.18 4.91 4.63
CA PHE A 100 -7.73 4.78 4.52
C PHE A 100 -7.34 3.66 3.57
N PHE A 101 -7.95 2.47 3.70
CA PHE A 101 -7.62 1.33 2.84
C PHE A 101 -7.99 1.60 1.38
N ARG A 102 -9.15 2.24 1.13
CA ARG A 102 -9.56 2.67 -0.22
C ARG A 102 -8.55 3.63 -0.84
N MET A 103 -8.13 4.66 -0.09
CA MET A 103 -7.09 5.60 -0.53
C MET A 103 -5.77 4.87 -0.85
N LEU A 104 -5.36 3.91 -0.01
CA LEU A 104 -4.16 3.11 -0.25
C LEU A 104 -4.26 2.31 -1.55
N CYS A 105 -5.42 1.71 -1.84
CA CYS A 105 -5.67 1.01 -3.11
C CYS A 105 -5.61 1.95 -4.32
N GLU A 106 -6.20 3.14 -4.22
CA GLU A 106 -6.16 4.17 -5.28
C GLU A 106 -4.71 4.56 -5.60
N HIS A 107 -3.92 4.95 -4.59
CA HIS A 107 -2.52 5.32 -4.79
C HIS A 107 -1.64 4.13 -5.22
N ALA A 108 -1.97 2.90 -4.82
CA ALA A 108 -1.28 1.71 -5.29
C ALA A 108 -1.48 1.50 -6.79
N ALA A 109 -2.72 1.64 -7.27
CA ALA A 109 -3.04 1.56 -8.69
C ALA A 109 -2.38 2.70 -9.48
N GLU A 110 -2.42 3.94 -8.98
CA GLU A 110 -1.73 5.07 -9.59
C GLU A 110 -0.22 4.80 -9.72
N GLY A 111 0.42 4.36 -8.63
CA GLY A 111 1.84 4.05 -8.63
C GLY A 111 2.20 2.90 -9.57
N PHE A 112 1.33 1.91 -9.73
CA PHE A 112 1.63 0.74 -10.56
C PHE A 112 1.40 0.99 -12.05
N TYR A 113 0.36 1.74 -12.42
CA TYR A 113 -0.05 1.93 -13.82
C TYR A 113 0.40 3.26 -14.46
N SER A 114 0.88 4.22 -13.68
CA SER A 114 1.35 5.53 -14.19
C SER A 114 2.64 5.46 -15.01
N ASP A 115 3.02 6.57 -15.63
CA ASP A 115 4.32 6.74 -16.29
C ASP A 115 5.48 6.50 -15.30
N PRO A 116 6.51 5.70 -15.68
CA PRO A 116 7.65 5.41 -14.82
C PRO A 116 8.39 6.67 -14.31
N GLY A 117 8.36 7.79 -15.05
CA GLY A 117 8.95 9.06 -14.66
C GLY A 117 8.37 9.67 -13.37
N ASN A 118 7.17 9.21 -12.97
CA ASN A 118 6.55 9.62 -11.71
C ASN A 118 7.13 8.89 -10.48
N GLY A 119 7.97 7.88 -10.69
CA GLY A 119 8.65 7.12 -9.62
C GLY A 119 8.00 5.78 -9.27
N GLY A 120 6.87 5.45 -9.91
CA GLY A 120 6.24 4.13 -9.88
C GLY A 120 6.48 3.34 -11.18
N ASN A 121 5.70 2.29 -11.43
CA ASN A 121 5.74 1.46 -12.65
C ASN A 121 7.18 1.21 -13.15
N ARG A 122 8.08 0.83 -12.25
CA ARG A 122 9.51 0.71 -12.52
C ARG A 122 9.73 -0.19 -13.74
N ASP A 123 10.60 0.23 -14.65
CA ASP A 123 10.90 -0.48 -15.90
C ASP A 123 9.67 -0.74 -16.81
N GLY A 124 8.59 0.03 -16.63
CA GLY A 124 7.36 -0.12 -17.40
C GLY A 124 6.72 -1.50 -17.24
N VAL A 125 6.81 -2.12 -16.05
CA VAL A 125 6.23 -3.45 -15.77
C VAL A 125 4.77 -3.52 -16.19
N ALA A 126 3.95 -2.56 -15.79
CA ALA A 126 2.53 -2.54 -16.12
C ALA A 126 2.28 -2.31 -17.62
N TRP A 127 3.13 -1.52 -18.29
CA TRP A 127 3.03 -1.30 -19.73
C TRP A 127 3.32 -2.57 -20.51
N ARG A 128 4.36 -3.32 -20.11
CA ARG A 128 4.66 -4.64 -20.70
C ARG A 128 3.53 -5.63 -20.47
N MET A 129 2.94 -5.63 -19.27
CA MET A 129 1.80 -6.49 -18.91
C MET A 129 0.60 -6.27 -19.83
N ILE A 130 0.26 -5.02 -20.16
CA ILE A 130 -0.89 -4.70 -21.03
C ILE A 130 -0.55 -4.66 -22.53
N GLY A 131 0.71 -4.91 -22.91
CA GLY A 131 1.17 -4.85 -24.30
C GLY A 131 1.27 -3.42 -24.86
N PHE A 132 1.45 -2.41 -24.01
CA PHE A 132 1.66 -1.02 -24.43
C PHE A 132 3.13 -0.76 -24.80
N GLU A 133 3.35 -0.15 -25.97
CA GLU A 133 4.66 0.24 -26.46
C GLU A 133 4.70 1.75 -26.69
N VAL A 134 5.70 2.44 -26.12
CA VAL A 134 5.96 3.85 -26.45
C VAL A 134 6.59 3.89 -27.83
N ARG A 135 5.83 4.38 -28.82
CA ARG A 135 6.38 4.69 -30.15
C ARG A 135 6.84 6.15 -30.15
N GLY A 136 8.15 6.33 -30.30
CA GLY A 136 8.78 7.63 -30.51
C GLY A 136 8.60 8.16 -31.92
#